data_AF-A0A2G6I8X6-F1
#
_entry.id   AF-A0A2G6I8X6-F1
#
_cell.length_a   1.000
_cell.length_b   1.000
_cell.length_c   1.000
_cell.angle_alpha   90.00
_cell.angle_beta   90.00
_cell.angle_gamma   90.00
#
_symmetry.space_group_name_H-M   'P 1'
#
loop_
_entity.id
_entity.type
_entity.pdbx_description
1 polymer ?
#
loop_
_entity_poly.entity_id
_entity_poly.type
_entity_poly.pdbx_seq_one_letter_code
_entity_poly.pdbx_strand_id
1 'polypeptide(L)'
;MVCPGRHLLRTHRPNLLAQPSGPTFWAEPWNAASNAAFILAGLWGFHEAHKRGQMAPGVIVLCGLALCVGVGSFLFHTLANTWSGFADTVPIWSFVAVFVLASVELFSGKRPGARVIAIVVAVAVLVVVGPSFTGGDSALNAAIAPAPPTLLNGSGQYLPALVALMSR
;
A
#
# COMPACT_ATOMS: atom_id res chain seq x y z
N MET A 1 -31.44 5.86 -59.31
CA MET A 1 -30.27 5.05 -58.94
C MET A 1 -29.53 5.83 -57.86
N VAL A 2 -29.79 5.50 -56.58
CA VAL A 2 -29.22 6.21 -55.42
C VAL A 2 -28.15 5.28 -54.82
N CYS A 3 -26.88 5.66 -54.92
CA CYS A 3 -25.80 5.00 -54.18
C CYS A 3 -25.45 5.84 -52.93
N PRO A 4 -25.60 5.28 -51.71
CA PRO A 4 -25.09 5.85 -50.47
C PRO A 4 -23.67 5.32 -50.18
N GLY A 5 -22.83 6.05 -49.44
CA GLY A 5 -21.57 5.44 -48.97
C GLY A 5 -20.49 6.38 -48.44
N ARG A 6 -20.67 6.78 -47.19
CA ARG A 6 -19.73 7.47 -46.30
C ARG A 6 -18.45 6.62 -46.07
N HIS A 7 -17.25 7.14 -46.35
CA HIS A 7 -15.99 6.62 -45.79
C HIS A 7 -15.07 7.77 -45.34
N LEU A 8 -15.26 8.18 -44.08
CA LEU A 8 -14.27 8.95 -43.33
C LEU A 8 -13.08 8.00 -43.05
N LEU A 9 -11.94 8.32 -43.64
CA LEU A 9 -10.67 7.66 -43.37
C LEU A 9 -10.26 7.94 -41.92
N ARG A 10 -10.55 6.96 -41.04
CA ARG A 10 -10.05 6.90 -39.68
C ARG A 10 -8.55 6.66 -39.76
N THR A 11 -7.77 7.72 -39.56
CA THR A 11 -6.31 7.64 -39.45
C THR A 11 -5.94 6.72 -38.28
N HIS A 12 -5.52 5.49 -38.57
CA HIS A 12 -4.86 4.62 -37.61
C HIS A 12 -3.49 5.22 -37.31
N ARG A 13 -3.42 6.08 -36.29
CA ARG A 13 -2.15 6.30 -35.59
C ARG A 13 -1.94 5.07 -34.69
N PRO A 14 -0.87 4.27 -34.87
CA PRO A 14 -0.50 3.30 -33.86
C PRO A 14 -0.14 4.07 -32.59
N ASN A 15 -0.86 3.81 -31.50
CA ASN A 15 -0.59 4.40 -30.20
C ASN A 15 0.80 3.96 -29.74
N LEU A 16 1.82 4.81 -29.97
CA LEU A 16 3.21 4.64 -29.52
C LEU A 16 3.39 4.90 -28.02
N LEU A 17 2.38 4.65 -27.17
CA LEU A 17 2.41 4.93 -25.73
C LEU A 17 1.96 3.75 -24.85
N ALA A 18 1.95 2.53 -25.37
CA ALA A 18 1.85 1.35 -24.52
C ALA A 18 3.28 0.95 -24.09
N GLN A 19 3.79 1.62 -23.06
CA GLN A 19 4.92 1.07 -22.30
C GLN A 19 4.48 -0.33 -21.84
N PRO A 20 5.27 -1.40 -22.03
CA PRO A 20 4.87 -2.73 -21.59
C PRO A 20 4.62 -2.71 -20.08
N SER A 21 3.36 -2.74 -19.66
CA SER A 21 2.93 -2.89 -18.27
C SER A 21 3.05 -4.36 -17.85
N GLY A 22 4.17 -4.99 -18.21
CA GLY A 22 4.51 -6.33 -17.78
C GLY A 22 5.28 -6.26 -16.46
N PRO A 23 5.15 -7.26 -15.57
CA PRO A 23 5.91 -7.35 -14.34
C PRO A 23 7.39 -7.39 -14.68
N THR A 24 8.01 -6.21 -14.63
CA THR A 24 9.43 -6.05 -14.83
C THR A 24 9.94 -5.62 -13.47
N PHE A 25 10.30 -6.61 -12.66
CA PHE A 25 10.98 -6.43 -11.38
C PHE A 25 12.14 -5.39 -11.46
N TRP A 26 12.71 -5.22 -12.66
CA TRP A 26 13.79 -4.28 -12.99
C TRP A 26 13.36 -2.94 -13.62
N ALA A 27 12.09 -2.75 -13.97
CA ALA A 27 11.61 -1.46 -14.51
C ALA A 27 11.40 -0.41 -13.41
N GLU A 28 11.31 -0.82 -12.15
CA GLU A 28 11.14 0.04 -10.98
C GLU A 28 12.19 -0.26 -9.90
N PRO A 29 13.47 0.10 -10.13
CA PRO A 29 14.56 -0.20 -9.18
C PRO A 29 14.32 0.36 -7.78
N TRP A 30 13.59 1.49 -7.66
CA TRP A 30 13.23 2.05 -6.37
C TRP A 30 12.22 1.25 -5.59
N ASN A 31 11.30 0.58 -6.28
CA ASN A 31 10.31 -0.27 -5.63
C ASN A 31 10.97 -1.54 -5.06
N ALA A 32 11.88 -2.14 -5.83
CA ALA A 32 12.73 -3.24 -5.34
C ALA A 32 13.60 -2.83 -4.14
N ALA A 33 14.18 -1.63 -4.16
CA ALA A 33 14.98 -1.11 -3.07
C ALA A 33 14.16 -0.86 -1.80
N SER A 34 12.96 -0.27 -1.90
CA SER A 34 12.07 -0.09 -0.75
C SER A 34 11.58 -1.42 -0.17
N ASN A 35 11.31 -2.41 -1.02
CA ASN A 35 10.90 -3.75 -0.56
C ASN A 35 12.03 -4.47 0.19
N ALA A 36 13.27 -4.36 -0.31
CA ALA A 36 14.43 -4.86 0.40
C ALA A 36 14.62 -4.17 1.76
N ALA A 37 14.30 -2.88 1.87
CA ALA A 37 14.36 -2.14 3.13
C ALA A 37 13.43 -2.72 4.20
N PHE A 38 12.24 -3.23 3.85
CA PHE A 38 11.35 -3.90 4.80
C PHE A 38 11.94 -5.21 5.33
N ILE A 39 12.58 -6.00 4.47
CA ILE A 39 13.25 -7.24 4.88
C ILE A 39 14.39 -6.90 5.85
N LEU A 40 15.23 -5.94 5.49
CA LEU A 40 16.35 -5.49 6.32
C LEU A 40 15.86 -4.93 7.66
N ALA A 41 14.79 -4.13 7.66
CA ALA A 41 14.20 -3.57 8.87
C ALA A 41 13.65 -4.67 9.81
N GLY A 42 12.97 -5.69 9.25
CA GLY A 42 12.48 -6.83 10.03
C GLY A 42 13.61 -7.66 10.65
N LEU A 43 14.66 -7.97 9.89
CA LEU A 43 15.83 -8.70 10.38
C LEU A 43 16.61 -7.90 11.43
N TRP A 44 16.83 -6.61 11.17
CA TRP A 44 17.51 -5.71 12.10
C TRP A 44 16.71 -5.53 13.38
N GLY A 45 15.39 -5.32 13.28
CA GLY A 45 14.50 -5.21 14.42
C GLY A 45 14.54 -6.46 15.30
N PHE A 46 14.49 -7.65 14.69
CA PHE A 46 14.62 -8.91 15.41
C PHE A 46 15.98 -9.06 16.08
N HIS A 47 17.07 -8.75 15.37
CA HIS A 47 18.43 -8.79 15.91
C HIS A 47 18.59 -7.86 17.13
N GLU A 48 18.13 -6.62 17.00
CA GLU A 48 18.28 -5.61 18.05
C GLU A 48 17.38 -5.91 19.26
N ALA A 49 16.15 -6.39 19.02
CA ALA A 49 15.24 -6.85 20.07
C ALA A 49 15.83 -8.04 20.83
N HIS A 50 16.42 -9.00 20.12
CA HIS A 50 17.10 -10.14 20.74
C HIS A 50 18.28 -9.69 21.60
N LYS A 51 19.15 -8.85 21.04
CA LYS A 51 20.34 -8.30 21.71
C LYS A 51 19.99 -7.54 22.99
N ARG A 52 18.86 -6.84 23.01
CA ARG A 52 18.38 -6.07 24.18
C ARG A 52 17.53 -6.89 25.14
N GLY A 53 17.25 -8.16 24.84
CA GLY A 53 16.33 -9.00 25.63
C GLY A 53 14.87 -8.54 25.58
N GLN A 54 14.49 -7.75 24.57
CA GLN A 54 13.16 -7.12 24.42
C GLN A 54 12.29 -7.85 23.40
N MET A 55 12.20 -9.17 23.53
CA MET A 55 11.41 -10.04 22.66
C MET A 55 9.93 -10.07 23.06
N ALA A 56 9.32 -8.89 23.20
CA ALA A 56 7.89 -8.80 23.45
C ALA A 56 7.10 -9.33 22.23
N PRO A 57 5.94 -10.00 22.44
CA PRO A 57 5.16 -10.56 21.33
C PRO A 57 4.85 -9.55 20.21
N GLY A 58 4.52 -8.30 20.57
CA GLY A 58 4.25 -7.25 19.59
C GLY A 58 5.45 -6.90 18.70
N VAL A 59 6.67 -6.93 19.26
CA VAL A 59 7.91 -6.68 18.50
C VAL A 59 8.16 -7.81 17.51
N ILE A 60 8.00 -9.06 17.94
CA ILE A 60 8.16 -10.24 17.08
C ILE A 60 7.14 -10.19 15.93
N VAL A 61 5.88 -9.89 16.23
CA VAL A 61 4.81 -9.77 15.23
C VAL A 61 5.11 -8.67 14.22
N LEU A 62 5.51 -7.47 14.68
CA LEU A 62 5.86 -6.36 13.77
C LEU A 62 7.07 -6.69 12.89
N CYS A 63 8.11 -7.30 13.45
CA CYS A 63 9.29 -7.73 12.67
C CYS A 63 8.91 -8.79 11.63
N GLY A 64 8.12 -9.79 12.02
CA GLY A 64 7.64 -10.83 11.11
C GLY A 64 6.76 -10.28 10.00
N LEU A 65 5.85 -9.34 10.32
CA LEU A 65 5.02 -8.67 9.31
C LEU A 65 5.86 -7.84 8.35
N ALA A 66 6.90 -7.13 8.81
CA ALA A 66 7.81 -6.40 7.92
C ALA A 66 8.53 -7.33 6.93
N LEU A 67 8.96 -8.52 7.37
CA LEU A 67 9.51 -9.54 6.48
C LEU A 67 8.46 -10.01 5.45
N CYS A 68 7.23 -10.27 5.89
CA CYS A 68 6.13 -10.68 5.02
C CYS A 68 5.79 -9.61 3.97
N VAL A 69 5.85 -8.32 4.31
CA VAL A 69 5.66 -7.21 3.36
C VAL A 69 6.71 -7.28 2.24
N GLY A 70 7.98 -7.38 2.58
CA GLY A 70 9.05 -7.46 1.58
C GLY A 70 8.93 -8.68 0.66
N VAL A 71 8.56 -9.85 1.22
CA VAL A 71 8.32 -11.07 0.43
C VAL A 71 7.07 -10.94 -0.43
N GLY A 72 5.97 -10.46 0.12
CA GLY A 72 4.69 -10.27 -0.56
C GLY A 72 4.82 -9.35 -1.77
N SER A 73 5.48 -8.21 -1.57
CA SER A 73 5.73 -7.26 -2.66
C SER A 73 6.64 -7.84 -3.75
N PHE A 74 7.70 -8.58 -3.38
CA PHE A 74 8.52 -9.31 -4.35
C PHE A 74 7.71 -10.31 -5.19
N LEU A 75 6.80 -11.06 -4.55
CA LEU A 75 5.90 -12.00 -5.22
C LEU A 75 4.94 -11.27 -6.17
N PHE A 76 4.37 -10.14 -5.77
CA PHE A 76 3.49 -9.34 -6.61
C PHE A 76 4.20 -8.82 -7.86
N HIS A 77 5.42 -8.30 -7.70
CA HIS A 77 6.24 -7.83 -8.81
C HIS A 77 6.71 -8.94 -9.76
N THR A 78 6.70 -10.20 -9.33
CA THR A 78 7.10 -11.34 -10.15
C THR A 78 5.90 -11.96 -10.87
N LEU A 79 4.76 -12.07 -10.19
CA LEU A 79 3.63 -12.91 -10.62
C LEU A 79 2.41 -12.12 -11.08
N ALA A 80 2.26 -10.86 -10.62
CA ALA A 80 1.22 -9.91 -11.01
C ALA A 80 -0.20 -10.49 -11.09
N ASN A 81 -0.55 -11.38 -10.16
CA ASN A 81 -1.85 -12.03 -10.09
C ASN A 81 -2.57 -11.67 -8.77
N THR A 82 -3.86 -11.99 -8.68
CA THR A 82 -4.72 -11.60 -7.56
C THR A 82 -4.19 -12.06 -6.20
N TRP A 83 -3.70 -13.29 -6.10
CA TRP A 83 -3.20 -13.81 -4.81
C TRP A 83 -1.88 -13.16 -4.41
N SER A 84 -1.00 -12.86 -5.38
CA SER A 84 0.24 -12.14 -5.12
C SER A 84 -0.01 -10.69 -4.67
N GLY A 85 -1.08 -10.05 -5.16
CA GLY A 85 -1.51 -8.73 -4.68
C GLY A 85 -2.00 -8.76 -3.23
N PHE A 86 -2.73 -9.82 -2.84
CA PHE A 86 -3.10 -10.03 -1.43
C PHE A 86 -1.90 -10.37 -0.56
N ALA A 87 -0.92 -11.12 -1.08
CA ALA A 87 0.30 -11.44 -0.36
C ALA A 87 1.12 -10.20 0.00
N ASP A 88 1.00 -9.10 -0.74
CA ASP A 88 1.59 -7.80 -0.41
C ASP A 88 0.68 -6.96 0.53
N THR A 89 -0.57 -6.77 0.12
CA THR A 89 -1.49 -5.82 0.77
C THR A 89 -1.92 -6.27 2.17
N VAL A 90 -2.14 -7.58 2.40
CA VAL A 90 -2.60 -8.09 3.70
C VAL A 90 -1.53 -7.92 4.79
N PRO A 91 -0.25 -8.28 4.58
CA PRO A 91 0.81 -7.97 5.53
C PRO A 91 0.95 -6.48 5.84
N ILE A 92 0.85 -5.60 4.84
CA ILE A 92 0.95 -4.15 5.03
C ILE A 92 -0.13 -3.67 6.01
N TRP A 93 -1.39 -3.99 5.75
CA TRP A 93 -2.49 -3.52 6.60
C TRP A 93 -2.51 -4.18 7.97
N SER A 94 -2.02 -5.41 8.08
CA SER A 94 -1.81 -6.08 9.36
C SER A 94 -0.71 -5.38 10.17
N PHE A 95 0.40 -5.00 9.54
CA PHE A 95 1.48 -4.25 10.18
C PHE A 95 0.97 -2.91 10.70
N VAL A 96 0.26 -2.14 9.86
CA VAL A 96 -0.34 -0.86 10.24
C VAL A 96 -1.32 -1.04 11.42
N ALA A 97 -2.19 -2.03 11.38
CA ALA A 97 -3.14 -2.29 12.45
C ALA A 97 -2.45 -2.59 13.79
N VAL A 98 -1.46 -3.49 13.80
CA VAL A 98 -0.70 -3.82 15.01
C VAL A 98 0.09 -2.60 15.50
N PHE A 99 0.72 -1.85 14.61
CA PHE A 99 1.48 -0.66 14.95
C PHE A 99 0.60 0.43 15.57
N VAL A 100 -0.59 0.68 15.03
CA VAL A 100 -1.56 1.64 15.59
C VAL A 100 -2.02 1.21 16.98
N LEU A 101 -2.37 -0.07 17.15
CA LEU A 101 -2.80 -0.59 18.45
C LEU A 101 -1.68 -0.51 19.50
N ALA A 102 -0.46 -0.84 19.11
CA ALA A 102 0.72 -0.69 19.96
C ALA A 102 1.00 0.78 20.32
N SER A 103 0.83 1.69 19.36
CA SER A 103 1.01 3.13 19.58
C SER A 103 -0.06 3.70 20.52
N VAL A 104 -1.32 3.24 20.40
CA VAL A 104 -2.39 3.60 21.34
C VAL A 104 -2.06 3.13 22.75
N GLU A 105 -1.55 1.90 22.91
CA GLU A 105 -1.12 1.40 24.22
C GLU A 105 0.03 2.22 24.79
N LEU A 106 1.03 2.55 23.96
CA LEU A 106 2.19 3.34 24.35
C LEU A 106 1.81 4.75 24.81
N PHE A 107 0.96 5.45 24.06
CA PHE A 107 0.61 6.84 24.38
C PHE A 107 -0.45 6.97 25.47
N SER A 108 -1.38 6.02 25.57
CA SER A 108 -2.44 6.08 26.58
C SER A 108 -2.07 5.38 27.89
N GLY A 109 -1.02 4.55 27.89
CA GLY A 109 -0.63 3.67 28.99
C GLY A 109 -1.66 2.57 29.28
N LYS A 110 -2.65 2.38 28.41
CA LYS A 110 -3.76 1.42 28.57
C LYS A 110 -3.87 0.56 27.32
N ARG A 111 -4.19 -0.72 27.50
CA ARG A 111 -4.51 -1.60 26.37
C ARG A 111 -5.70 -1.04 25.58
N PRO A 112 -5.64 -1.08 24.23
CA PRO A 112 -6.72 -0.56 23.40
C PRO A 112 -8.02 -1.32 23.70
N GLY A 113 -9.10 -0.59 23.98
CA GLY A 113 -10.41 -1.18 24.22
C GLY A 113 -10.99 -1.83 22.95
N ALA A 114 -11.95 -2.74 23.13
CA ALA A 114 -12.57 -3.49 22.03
C ALA A 114 -13.10 -2.60 20.89
N ARG A 115 -13.61 -1.40 21.21
CA ARG A 115 -14.06 -0.42 20.21
C ARG A 115 -12.94 0.06 19.30
N VAL A 116 -11.76 0.36 19.85
CA VAL A 116 -10.59 0.81 19.07
C VAL A 116 -10.11 -0.33 18.17
N ILE A 117 -9.99 -1.53 18.74
CA ILE A 117 -9.63 -2.74 17.98
C ILE A 117 -10.62 -2.96 16.83
N ALA A 118 -11.93 -2.90 17.09
CA ALA A 118 -12.95 -3.08 16.08
C ALA A 118 -12.86 -2.04 14.95
N ILE A 119 -12.62 -0.77 15.28
CA ILE A 119 -12.44 0.29 14.27
C ILE A 119 -11.20 0.04 13.42
N VAL A 120 -10.06 -0.26 14.04
CA VAL A 120 -8.80 -0.53 13.32
C VAL A 120 -8.95 -1.74 12.40
N VAL A 121 -9.54 -2.83 12.88
CA VAL A 121 -9.80 -4.04 12.08
C VAL A 121 -10.80 -3.75 10.96
N ALA A 122 -11.89 -3.03 11.23
CA ALA A 122 -12.87 -2.67 10.22
C ALA A 122 -12.26 -1.83 9.10
N VAL A 123 -11.41 -0.86 9.44
CA VAL A 123 -10.68 -0.06 8.44
C VAL A 123 -9.72 -0.93 7.64
N ALA A 124 -8.91 -1.77 8.29
CA ALA A 124 -7.98 -2.65 7.59
C ALA A 124 -8.71 -3.60 6.63
N VAL A 125 -9.81 -4.22 7.07
CA VAL A 125 -10.66 -5.09 6.24
C VAL A 125 -11.28 -4.30 5.09
N LEU A 126 -11.83 -3.12 5.36
CA LEU A 126 -12.42 -2.28 4.32
C LEU A 126 -11.42 -1.90 3.24
N VAL A 127 -10.16 -1.60 3.60
CA VAL A 127 -9.15 -1.24 2.59
C VAL A 127 -8.68 -2.46 1.80
N VAL A 128 -8.51 -3.62 2.45
CA VAL A 128 -8.07 -4.86 1.77
C VAL A 128 -9.16 -5.42 0.87
N VAL A 129 -10.41 -5.42 1.34
CA VAL A 129 -11.51 -6.15 0.72
C VAL A 129 -12.41 -5.22 -0.09
N GLY A 130 -12.61 -3.98 0.35
CA GLY A 130 -13.49 -2.99 -0.28
C GLY A 130 -13.27 -2.80 -1.79
N PRO A 131 -12.02 -2.70 -2.28
CA PRO A 131 -11.75 -2.58 -3.71
C PRO A 131 -12.33 -3.72 -4.55
N SER A 132 -12.41 -4.94 -4.00
CA SER A 132 -12.98 -6.12 -4.68
C SER A 132 -14.50 -6.07 -4.81
N PHE A 133 -15.19 -5.30 -3.97
CA PHE A 133 -16.66 -5.18 -3.98
C PHE A 133 -17.17 -3.99 -4.78
N THR A 134 -16.32 -2.99 -5.00
CA THR A 134 -16.73 -1.71 -5.60
C THR A 134 -16.28 -1.54 -7.05
N GLY A 135 -15.69 -2.58 -7.65
CA GLY A 135 -15.25 -2.56 -9.05
C GLY A 135 -14.24 -1.47 -9.39
N GLY A 136 -13.30 -1.16 -8.49
CA GLY A 136 -12.32 -0.07 -8.71
C GLY A 136 -12.88 1.35 -8.53
N ASP A 137 -14.20 1.57 -8.60
CA ASP A 137 -14.82 2.90 -8.68
C ASP A 137 -15.39 3.44 -7.34
N SER A 138 -14.97 2.90 -6.19
CA SER A 138 -15.40 3.47 -4.91
C SER A 138 -14.75 4.83 -4.64
N ALA A 139 -15.45 5.69 -3.90
CA ALA A 139 -14.92 6.99 -3.46
C ALA A 139 -13.57 6.87 -2.72
N LEU A 140 -13.34 5.73 -2.05
CA LEU A 140 -12.05 5.40 -1.42
C LEU A 140 -10.97 5.10 -2.47
N ASN A 141 -11.28 4.26 -3.47
CA ASN A 141 -10.37 4.03 -4.59
C ASN A 141 -10.13 5.29 -5.42
N ALA A 142 -11.13 6.17 -5.61
CA ALA A 142 -10.96 7.45 -6.28
C ALA A 142 -10.09 8.44 -5.47
N ALA A 143 -10.12 8.35 -4.13
CA ALA A 143 -9.26 9.14 -3.26
C ALA A 143 -7.80 8.65 -3.21
N ILE A 144 -7.54 7.39 -3.56
CA ILE A 144 -6.20 6.76 -3.57
C ILE A 144 -5.69 6.50 -5.00
N ALA A 145 -6.57 6.57 -6.01
CA ALA A 145 -6.23 6.43 -7.41
C ALA A 145 -5.20 7.50 -7.78
N PRO A 146 -4.27 7.20 -8.71
CA PRO A 146 -3.33 8.19 -9.21
C PRO A 146 -4.12 9.39 -9.74
N ALA A 147 -4.14 10.47 -8.96
CA ALA A 147 -4.77 11.71 -9.39
C ALA A 147 -4.04 12.16 -10.66
N PRO A 148 -4.76 12.72 -11.66
CA PRO A 148 -4.09 13.38 -12.78
C PRO A 148 -3.04 14.33 -12.20
N PRO A 149 -1.82 14.42 -12.79
CA PRO A 149 -0.71 15.15 -12.18
C PRO A 149 -1.16 16.56 -11.80
N THR A 150 -1.43 16.74 -10.50
CA THR A 150 -1.82 18.02 -9.93
C THR A 150 -0.55 18.80 -9.65
N LEU A 151 -0.66 20.14 -9.54
CA LEU A 151 0.49 21.01 -9.23
C LEU A 151 1.32 20.56 -8.01
N LEU A 152 0.72 19.77 -7.12
CA LEU A 152 1.33 19.26 -5.89
C LEU A 152 1.57 17.75 -5.88
N ASN A 153 1.20 17.00 -6.93
CA ASN A 153 1.38 15.55 -7.03
C ASN A 153 0.99 14.77 -5.75
N GLY A 154 -0.11 15.14 -5.11
CA GLY A 154 -0.58 14.50 -3.86
C GLY A 154 0.08 15.01 -2.57
N SER A 155 1.09 15.88 -2.63
CA SER A 155 1.76 16.42 -1.43
C SER A 155 0.85 17.29 -0.54
N GLY A 156 -0.32 17.70 -1.04
CA GLY A 156 -1.36 18.35 -0.23
C GLY A 156 -1.87 17.49 0.93
N GLN A 157 -1.70 16.17 0.91
CA GLN A 157 -2.06 15.28 2.02
C GLN A 157 -1.20 15.51 3.28
N TYR A 158 -0.03 16.13 3.14
CA TYR A 158 0.88 16.45 4.25
C TYR A 158 0.58 17.81 4.91
N LEU A 159 -0.30 18.63 4.32
CA LEU A 159 -0.68 19.95 4.86
C LEU A 159 -1.15 19.89 6.33
N PRO A 160 -2.04 18.95 6.73
CA PRO A 160 -2.47 18.87 8.13
C PRO A 160 -1.31 18.61 9.08
N ALA A 161 -0.34 17.78 8.68
CA ALA A 161 0.84 17.48 9.47
C ALA A 161 1.78 18.70 9.60
N LEU A 162 1.96 19.47 8.52
CA LEU A 162 2.71 20.73 8.54
C LEU A 162 2.03 21.79 9.40
N VAL A 163 0.71 21.96 9.26
CA VAL A 163 -0.07 22.88 10.09
C VAL A 163 0.05 22.50 11.56
N ALA A 164 -0.08 21.23 11.90
CA ALA A 164 0.08 20.74 13.27
C ALA A 164 1.50 20.92 13.82
N LEU A 165 2.52 20.89 12.96
CA LEU A 165 3.92 21.15 13.34
C LEU A 165 4.19 22.64 13.55
N MET A 166 3.60 23.50 12.73
CA MET A 166 3.75 24.97 12.79
C MET A 166 2.84 25.61 13.85
N SER A 167 1.81 24.90 14.31
CA SER A 167 0.96 25.33 15.42
C SER A 167 1.57 25.04 16.81
N ARG A 168 2.88 24.77 16.89
CA ARG A 168 3.62 24.63 18.14
C ARG A 168 4.06 25.97 18.68
#